data_AF-A0AAD7RRM4-F1
#
_entry.id   AF-A0AAD7RRM4-F1
#
_cell.length_a   1.000
_cell.length_b   1.000
_cell.length_c   1.000
_cell.angle_alpha   90.00
_cell.angle_beta   90.00
_cell.angle_gamma   90.00
#
_symmetry.space_group_name_H-M   'P 1'
#
loop_
_entity.id
_entity.type
_entity.pdbx_description
1 polymer ?
#
loop_
_entity_poly.entity_id
_entity_poly.type
_entity_poly.pdbx_seq_one_letter_code
_entity_poly.pdbx_strand_id
1 'polypeptide(L)'
;MSLHFTDEQFQEAWKELDEPQLEGGWEFFTETMGVKIYRLYHKETGLYEYKVFGVLAICNPELCADVYMDLAYRKKWDSYVKGQWTMPSKLNCGD
;
A
#
# COMPACT_ATOMS: atom_id res chain seq x y z
N MET A 1 -7.62 -18.91 -12.61
CA MET A 1 -8.46 -18.77 -11.41
C MET A 1 -8.40 -17.33 -10.98
N SER A 2 -9.54 -16.65 -10.87
CA SER A 2 -9.59 -15.28 -10.34
C SER A 2 -9.37 -15.37 -8.84
N LEU A 3 -8.25 -14.84 -8.34
CA LEU A 3 -8.04 -14.66 -6.91
C LEU A 3 -8.93 -13.48 -6.50
N HIS A 4 -10.16 -13.77 -6.09
CA HIS A 4 -10.99 -12.78 -5.42
C HIS A 4 -10.42 -12.61 -4.01
N PHE A 5 -10.11 -11.36 -3.64
CA PHE A 5 -9.81 -11.03 -2.26
C PHE A 5 -11.04 -11.33 -1.40
N THR A 6 -10.81 -11.90 -0.22
CA THR A 6 -11.89 -12.15 0.74
C THR A 6 -12.20 -10.89 1.53
N ASP A 7 -13.42 -10.75 2.04
CA ASP A 7 -13.79 -9.63 2.91
C ASP A 7 -12.88 -9.55 4.13
N GLU A 8 -12.45 -10.70 4.67
CA GLU A 8 -11.51 -10.78 5.79
C GLU A 8 -10.18 -10.09 5.48
N GLN A 9 -9.62 -10.27 4.28
CA GLN A 9 -8.38 -9.60 3.87
C GLN A 9 -8.54 -8.07 3.82
N PHE A 10 -9.71 -7.57 3.43
CA PHE A 10 -10.00 -6.14 3.48
C PHE A 10 -10.15 -5.62 4.91
N GLN A 11 -10.84 -6.39 5.77
CA GLN A 11 -11.03 -6.03 7.18
C GLN A 11 -9.69 -6.01 7.94
N GLU A 12 -8.80 -6.96 7.67
CA GLU A 12 -7.45 -6.98 8.24
C GLU A 12 -6.66 -5.72 7.86
N ALA A 13 -6.68 -5.34 6.58
CA ALA A 13 -6.01 -4.13 6.12
C ALA A 13 -6.59 -2.85 6.75
N TRP A 14 -7.92 -2.79 6.91
CA TRP A 14 -8.58 -1.64 7.53
C TRP A 14 -8.29 -1.55 9.03
N LYS A 15 -8.30 -2.67 9.76
CA LYS A 15 -8.01 -2.68 11.21
C LYS A 15 -6.69 -1.97 11.54
N GLU A 16 -5.67 -2.15 10.70
CA GLU A 16 -4.36 -1.50 10.89
C GLU A 16 -4.37 0.02 10.73
N LEU A 17 -5.37 0.59 10.03
CA LEU A 17 -5.52 2.03 9.86
C LEU A 17 -5.85 2.72 11.18
N ASP A 18 -6.67 2.08 12.01
CA ASP A 18 -7.06 2.59 13.33
C ASP A 18 -6.03 2.22 14.40
N GLU A 19 -5.57 0.97 14.42
CA GLU A 19 -4.62 0.45 15.41
C GLU A 19 -3.43 -0.25 14.72
N PRO A 20 -2.27 0.41 14.60
CA PRO A 20 -1.09 -0.16 13.97
C PRO A 20 -0.64 -1.47 14.64
N GLN A 21 -0.70 -2.58 13.90
CA GLN A 21 -0.31 -3.90 14.40
C GLN A 21 1.21 -4.10 14.21
N LEU A 22 2.00 -3.56 15.14
CA LEU A 22 3.47 -3.55 15.09
C LEU A 22 4.14 -4.57 16.03
N GLU A 23 3.36 -5.51 16.58
CA GLU A 23 3.91 -6.62 17.37
C GLU A 23 4.67 -7.61 16.50
N GLY A 24 5.59 -8.39 17.09
CA GLY A 24 6.32 -9.44 16.37
C GLY A 24 7.64 -9.01 15.73
N GLY A 25 8.23 -7.90 16.19
CA GLY A 25 9.58 -7.49 15.79
C GLY A 25 9.66 -6.45 14.68
N TRP A 26 8.59 -5.70 14.44
CA TRP A 26 8.63 -4.53 13.56
C TRP A 26 9.56 -3.45 14.14
N GLU A 27 10.42 -2.91 13.27
CA GLU A 27 11.35 -1.86 13.63
C GLU A 27 11.01 -0.57 12.89
N PHE A 28 11.09 0.56 13.58
CA PHE A 28 11.02 1.87 12.93
C PHE A 28 12.20 2.02 11.95
N PHE A 29 11.90 2.39 10.70
CA PHE A 29 12.91 2.56 9.65
C PHE A 29 13.18 4.04 9.35
N THR A 30 12.13 4.83 9.08
CA THR A 30 12.26 6.25 8.76
C THR A 30 10.93 6.99 8.89
N GLU A 31 10.99 8.32 8.95
CA GLU A 31 9.82 9.21 8.96
C GLU A 31 10.07 10.42 8.05
N THR A 32 9.08 10.77 7.24
CA THR A 32 9.09 11.98 6.41
C THR A 32 7.67 12.48 6.19
N MET A 33 7.47 13.80 6.18
CA MET A 33 6.16 14.42 5.91
C MET A 33 5.00 13.88 6.77
N GLY A 34 5.27 13.47 8.02
CA GLY A 34 4.27 12.88 8.91
C GLY A 34 3.88 11.44 8.54
N VAL A 35 4.67 10.77 7.69
CA VAL A 35 4.54 9.36 7.32
C VAL A 35 5.71 8.57 7.91
N LYS A 36 5.38 7.55 8.69
CA LYS A 36 6.30 6.62 9.35
C LYS A 36 6.33 5.30 8.61
N ILE A 37 7.53 4.79 8.38
CA ILE A 37 7.77 3.49 7.74
C ILE A 37 8.40 2.56 8.76
N TYR A 38 7.81 1.38 8.91
CA TYR A 38 8.33 0.27 9.69
C TYR A 38 8.74 -0.86 8.77
N ARG A 39 9.70 -1.67 9.21
CA ARG A 39 10.16 -2.85 8.48
C ARG A 39 10.27 -4.07 9.39
N LEU A 40 10.02 -5.25 8.84
CA LEU A 40 10.20 -6.54 9.50
C LEU A 40 11.18 -7.39 8.69
N TYR A 41 12.23 -7.91 9.34
CA TYR A 41 13.26 -8.71 8.67
C TYR A 41 13.00 -10.21 8.80
N HIS A 42 12.84 -10.91 7.67
CA HIS A 42 12.68 -12.36 7.63
C HIS A 42 14.04 -13.03 7.43
N LYS A 43 14.67 -13.48 8.53
CA LYS A 43 16.02 -14.05 8.54
C LYS A 43 16.22 -15.24 7.61
N GLU A 44 15.19 -16.06 7.42
CA GLU A 44 15.26 -17.27 6.59
C GLU A 44 15.37 -16.96 5.10
N THR A 45 14.70 -15.90 4.64
CA THR A 45 14.65 -15.51 3.22
C THR A 45 15.56 -14.32 2.90
N GLY A 46 15.95 -13.55 3.91
CA GLY A 46 16.65 -12.28 3.75
C GLY A 46 15.75 -11.13 3.29
N LEU A 47 14.43 -11.34 3.17
CA LEU A 47 13.48 -10.34 2.70
C LEU A 47 12.97 -9.45 3.83
N TYR A 48 12.44 -8.29 3.44
CA TYR A 48 11.79 -7.36 4.35
C TYR A 48 10.33 -7.14 3.97
N GLU A 49 9.47 -7.11 4.98
CA GLU A 49 8.11 -6.57 4.87
C GLU A 49 8.09 -5.12 5.37
N TYR A 50 7.13 -4.33 4.88
CA TYR A 50 7.02 -2.91 5.20
C TYR A 50 5.59 -2.53 5.56
N LYS A 51 5.45 -1.70 6.59
CA LYS A 51 4.19 -1.05 6.96
C LYS A 51 4.38 0.47 6.98
N VAL A 52 3.38 1.20 6.51
CA VAL A 52 3.44 2.65 6.32
C VAL A 52 2.23 3.28 6.97
N PHE A 53 2.44 4.21 7.90
CA PHE A 53 1.38 4.89 8.64
C PHE A 53 1.60 6.40 8.62
N GLY A 54 0.53 7.18 8.47
CA GLY A 54 0.62 8.64 8.51
C GLY A 54 -0.56 9.31 7.82
N VAL A 55 -0.50 10.63 7.75
CA VAL A 55 -1.55 11.46 7.14
C VAL A 55 -0.94 12.34 6.06
N LEU A 56 -1.48 12.24 4.85
CA LEU A 56 -1.14 13.14 3.74
C LEU A 56 -2.05 14.38 3.79
N ALA A 57 -1.71 15.35 4.64
CA ALA A 57 -2.58 16.49 4.95
C ALA A 57 -3.02 17.34 3.75
N ILE A 58 -2.26 17.32 2.65
CA ILE A 58 -2.55 18.08 1.42
C ILE A 58 -3.24 17.24 0.33
N CYS A 59 -3.59 15.98 0.61
CA CYS A 59 -4.16 15.06 -0.35
C CYS A 59 -5.55 14.60 0.10
N ASN A 60 -6.56 14.82 -0.75
CA ASN A 60 -7.89 14.25 -0.52
C ASN A 60 -7.81 12.71 -0.66
N PRO A 61 -8.42 11.91 0.24
CA PRO A 61 -8.40 10.44 0.17
C PRO A 61 -8.93 9.85 -1.15
N GLU A 62 -10.03 10.40 -1.70
CA GLU A 62 -10.62 9.96 -2.98
C GLU A 62 -9.64 10.22 -4.13
N LEU A 63 -9.07 11.43 -4.19
CA LEU A 63 -8.05 11.77 -5.19
C LEU A 63 -6.80 10.90 -5.05
N CYS A 64 -6.39 10.58 -3.82
CA CYS A 64 -5.26 9.70 -3.55
C CYS A 64 -5.51 8.29 -4.09
N ALA A 65 -6.71 7.75 -3.88
CA ALA A 65 -7.13 6.45 -4.39
C ALA A 65 -7.17 6.43 -5.93
N ASP A 66 -7.76 7.46 -6.55
CA ASP A 66 -7.83 7.59 -8.01
C ASP A 66 -6.45 7.63 -8.65
N VAL A 67 -5.53 8.44 -8.11
CA VAL A 67 -4.15 8.56 -8.59
C VAL A 67 -3.38 7.25 -8.39
N TYR A 68 -3.65 6.51 -7.31
CA TYR A 68 -3.01 5.22 -7.03
C TYR A 68 -3.42 4.15 -8.06
N MET A 69 -4.68 4.17 -8.50
CA MET A 69 -5.25 3.20 -9.44
C MET A 69 -5.00 3.53 -10.92
N ASP A 70 -4.77 4.80 -11.26
CA ASP A 70 -4.53 5.22 -12.65
C ASP A 70 -3.10 4.89 -13.12
N LEU A 71 -2.95 3.72 -13.77
CA LEU A 71 -1.68 3.29 -14.37
C LEU A 71 -1.17 4.20 -15.50
N ALA A 72 -2.06 4.89 -16.22
CA ALA A 72 -1.65 5.78 -17.30
C ALA A 72 -1.07 7.07 -16.73
N TYR A 73 -1.71 7.61 -15.68
CA TYR A 73 -1.21 8.77 -14.96
C TYR A 73 0.05 8.45 -14.16
N ARG A 74 0.14 7.27 -13.54
CA ARG A 74 1.34 6.80 -12.82
C ARG A 74 2.61 6.88 -13.67
N LYS A 75 2.52 6.54 -14.96
CA LYS A 75 3.64 6.65 -15.93
C LYS A 75 4.07 8.08 -16.23
N LYS A 76 3.23 9.08 -16.00
CA LYS A 76 3.55 10.49 -16.28
C LYS A 76 4.39 11.10 -15.18
N TRP A 77 4.09 10.81 -13.92
CA TRP A 77 4.70 11.49 -12.78
C TRP A 77 5.72 10.64 -12.03
N ASP A 78 5.59 9.31 -12.02
CA ASP A 78 6.54 8.44 -11.33
C ASP A 78 7.73 8.11 -12.22
N SER A 79 8.86 8.78 -11.97
CA SER A 79 10.13 8.59 -12.68
C SER A 79 10.74 7.19 -12.53
N TYR A 80 10.29 6.42 -11.53
CA TYR A 80 10.78 5.07 -11.26
C TYR A 80 10.05 3.99 -12.07
N VAL A 81 8.91 4.30 -12.69
CA VAL A 81 8.19 3.33 -13.52
C VAL A 81 8.97 3.05 -14.82
N LYS A 82 9.35 1.79 -15.02
CA LYS A 82 9.90 1.28 -16.28
C LYS A 82 8.93 0.26 -16.88
N GLY A 83 8.58 0.40 -18.16
CA GLY A 83 7.79 -0.60 -18.92
C GLY A 83 6.28 -0.33 -19.09
N GLN A 84 5.61 -1.23 -19.81
CA GLN A 84 4.14 -1.24 -20.00
C GLN A 84 3.49 -2.15 -18.95
N TRP A 85 2.75 -1.54 -18.03
CA TRP A 85 1.84 -2.24 -17.11
C TRP A 85 0.39 -2.02 -17.55
N THR A 86 -0.38 -3.10 -17.56
CA THR A 86 -1.85 -3.11 -17.69
C THR A 86 -2.42 -3.83 -16.48
N MET A 87 -3.40 -3.23 -15.80
CA MET A 87 -4.19 -3.96 -14.80
C MET A 87 -4.95 -5.09 -15.52
N PRO A 88 -4.99 -6.31 -14.98
CA PRO A 88 -6.00 -7.27 -15.42
C PRO A 88 -7.39 -6.64 -15.21
N SER A 89 -8.24 -6.72 -16.22
CA SER A 89 -9.50 -5.97 -16.40
C SER A 89 -10.61 -6.24 -15.37
N LYS A 90 -10.30 -6.80 -14.19
CA LYS A 90 -11.30 -7.31 -13.25
C LYS A 90 -11.09 -6.97 -11.77
N LEU A 91 -10.33 -5.93 -11.45
CA LEU A 91 -10.47 -5.24 -10.16
C LEU A 91 -11.62 -4.22 -10.27
N ASN A 92 -12.83 -4.72 -10.54
CA ASN A 92 -14.04 -3.95 -10.30
C ASN A 92 -14.35 -4.12 -8.81
N CYS A 93 -14.00 -3.14 -7.99
CA CYS A 93 -14.84 -2.85 -6.84
C CYS A 93 -16.15 -2.30 -7.42
N GLY A 94 -17.11 -3.19 -7.67
CA GLY A 94 -18.46 -2.81 -8.05
C GLY A 94 -19.27 -2.41 -6.83
N ASP A 95 -20.29 -1.60 -7.11
CA ASP A 95 -21.38 -1.08 -6.26
C ASP A 95 -21.74 -1.86 -4.99
#